data_AF-A0A349L4A2-F1
#
_entry.id   AF-A0A349L4A2-F1
#
_cell.length_a   1.000
_cell.length_b   1.000
_cell.length_c   1.000
_cell.angle_alpha   90.00
_cell.angle_beta   90.00
_cell.angle_gamma   90.00
#
_symmetry.space_group_name_H-M   'P 1'
#
loop_
_entity.id
_entity.type
_entity.pdbx_description
1 polymer ?
#
loop_
_entity_poly.entity_id
_entity_poly.type
_entity_poly.pdbx_seq_one_letter_code
_entity_poly.pdbx_strand_id
1 'polypeptide(L)'
;MPRRAAYDVFNGDADGICALHQLRLAFPKQAELITGVKRDVALLRRLPETGAFEVSVLDVSLDSNAAPLKRVLAAGGRVFYFDHHSAAQAFRHPRLHLFWDDAPQVCSAILVDRQLNGRHRAWAAVAAFGDNLAEVGRALAAQAGLDGAGAARLEELGLVLNYNAYGETVADLHMAPDAL
;
A
#
# COMPACT_ATOMS: atom_id res chain seq x y z
N MET A 1 11.01 3.65 -26.47
CA MET A 1 11.39 4.66 -25.46
C MET A 1 12.07 3.93 -24.30
N PRO A 2 13.13 4.48 -23.68
CA PRO A 2 13.75 3.84 -22.52
C PRO A 2 12.70 3.68 -21.42
N ARG A 3 12.69 2.52 -20.77
CA ARG A 3 11.76 2.23 -19.68
C ARG A 3 12.07 3.21 -18.54
N ARG A 4 11.09 4.02 -18.12
CA ARG A 4 11.25 4.85 -16.91
C ARG A 4 11.52 3.90 -15.74
N ALA A 5 12.48 4.27 -14.87
CA ALA A 5 12.66 3.54 -13.63
C ALA A 5 11.36 3.65 -12.80
N ALA A 6 11.10 2.64 -11.97
CA ALA A 6 9.89 2.57 -11.18
C ALA A 6 10.19 2.20 -9.74
N TYR A 7 9.40 2.75 -8.83
CA TYR A 7 9.52 2.54 -7.40
C TYR A 7 8.16 2.18 -6.81
N ASP A 8 8.15 1.18 -5.94
CA ASP A 8 6.98 0.83 -5.14
C ASP A 8 7.31 1.18 -3.68
N VAL A 9 6.60 2.17 -3.16
CA VAL A 9 6.78 2.70 -1.80
C VAL A 9 5.58 2.29 -0.98
N PHE A 10 5.78 1.50 0.07
CA PHE A 10 4.65 0.92 0.81
C PHE A 10 5.00 0.67 2.27
N ASN A 11 4.01 0.78 3.15
CA ASN A 11 4.14 0.34 4.53
C ASN A 11 4.41 -1.17 4.59
N GLY A 12 5.26 -1.61 5.52
CA GLY A 12 5.60 -3.03 5.65
C GLY A 12 4.59 -3.85 6.45
N ASP A 13 3.40 -3.31 6.71
CA ASP A 13 2.30 -4.03 7.34
C ASP A 13 1.40 -4.74 6.32
N ALA A 14 0.34 -5.36 6.83
CA ALA A 14 -0.60 -6.10 5.99
C ALA A 14 -1.25 -5.24 4.91
N ASP A 15 -1.59 -3.98 5.21
CA ASP A 15 -2.29 -3.12 4.25
C ASP A 15 -1.37 -2.72 3.10
N GLY A 16 -0.21 -2.15 3.40
CA GLY A 16 0.77 -1.76 2.39
C GLY A 16 1.21 -2.93 1.50
N ILE A 17 1.52 -4.09 2.11
CA ILE A 17 1.92 -5.31 1.38
C ILE A 17 0.79 -5.82 0.48
N CYS A 18 -0.42 -5.98 1.01
CA CYS A 18 -1.54 -6.52 0.23
C CYS A 18 -1.99 -5.55 -0.86
N ALA A 19 -1.92 -4.24 -0.63
CA ALA A 19 -2.21 -3.22 -1.64
C ALA A 19 -1.21 -3.33 -2.81
N LEU A 20 0.09 -3.46 -2.51
CA LEU A 20 1.11 -3.67 -3.55
C LEU A 20 0.89 -4.98 -4.31
N HIS A 21 0.65 -6.07 -3.58
CA HIS A 21 0.49 -7.40 -4.15
C HIS A 21 -0.66 -7.43 -5.17
N GLN A 22 -1.83 -6.88 -4.80
CA GLN A 22 -2.96 -6.73 -5.72
C GLN A 22 -2.57 -5.96 -6.99
N LEU A 23 -1.88 -4.83 -6.82
CA LEU A 23 -1.50 -3.97 -7.94
C LEU A 23 -0.50 -4.67 -8.88
N ARG A 24 0.42 -5.48 -8.35
CA ARG A 24 1.43 -6.20 -9.14
C ARG A 24 0.90 -7.47 -9.78
N LEU A 25 -0.11 -8.14 -9.20
CA LEU A 25 -0.86 -9.19 -9.89
C LEU A 25 -1.60 -8.65 -11.12
N ALA A 26 -2.24 -7.48 -11.00
CA ALA A 26 -2.99 -6.88 -12.10
C ALA A 26 -2.10 -6.17 -13.13
N PHE A 27 -1.02 -5.53 -12.68
CA PHE A 27 -0.08 -4.78 -13.50
C PHE A 27 1.36 -5.17 -13.13
N PRO A 28 1.86 -6.31 -13.65
CA PRO A 28 3.23 -6.75 -13.42
C PRO A 28 4.24 -5.67 -13.80
N LYS A 29 5.16 -5.39 -12.89
CA LYS A 29 6.17 -4.34 -13.05
C LYS A 29 7.41 -4.73 -12.26
N GLN A 30 8.59 -4.49 -12.82
CA GLN A 30 9.81 -4.48 -11.99
C GLN A 30 10.01 -3.06 -11.48
N ALA A 31 9.93 -2.91 -10.18
CA ALA A 31 10.14 -1.67 -9.46
C ALA A 31 11.09 -1.94 -8.30
N GLU A 32 11.85 -0.93 -7.92
CA GLU A 32 12.63 -0.98 -6.68
C GLU A 32 11.68 -0.78 -5.50
N LEU A 33 11.79 -1.66 -4.49
CA LEU A 33 10.93 -1.64 -3.32
C LEU A 33 11.51 -0.69 -2.27
N ILE A 34 10.67 0.20 -1.73
CA ILE A 34 11.00 1.08 -0.61
C ILE A 34 9.95 0.86 0.48
N THR A 35 10.32 0.11 1.50
CA THR A 35 9.46 -0.25 2.63
C THR A 35 10.29 -0.34 3.92
N GLY A 36 9.60 -0.54 5.04
CA GLY A 36 10.18 -0.59 6.38
C GLY A 36 9.18 -1.15 7.39
N VAL A 37 9.49 -1.06 8.69
CA VAL A 37 8.57 -1.42 9.78
C VAL A 37 7.30 -0.55 9.76
N LYS A 38 6.23 -0.97 10.45
CA LYS A 38 4.93 -0.25 10.48
C LYS A 38 5.04 1.24 10.83
N ARG A 39 6.01 1.59 11.69
CA ARG A 39 6.25 2.97 12.15
C ARG A 39 7.12 3.82 11.21
N ASP A 40 7.70 3.24 10.16
CA ASP A 40 8.47 4.00 9.17
C ASP A 40 7.54 4.65 8.15
N VAL A 41 7.01 5.81 8.50
CA VAL A 41 5.97 6.51 7.72
C VAL A 41 6.52 7.54 6.73
N ALA A 42 7.82 7.82 6.72
CA ALA A 42 8.43 8.88 5.89
C ALA A 42 9.21 8.32 4.69
N LEU A 43 8.65 7.30 4.03
CA LEU A 43 9.37 6.47 3.07
C LEU A 43 9.76 7.19 1.76
N LEU A 44 8.99 8.18 1.30
CA LEU A 44 9.28 8.87 0.04
C LEU A 44 10.60 9.66 0.07
N ARG A 45 11.15 9.94 1.27
CA ARG A 45 12.47 10.56 1.41
C ARG A 45 13.61 9.70 0.85
N ARG A 46 13.40 8.38 0.74
CA ARG A 46 14.38 7.42 0.21
C ARG A 46 14.40 7.34 -1.31
N LEU A 47 13.43 7.96 -2.00
CA LEU A 47 13.44 8.03 -3.46
C LEU A 47 14.61 8.90 -3.96
N PRO A 48 15.24 8.55 -5.10
CA PRO A 48 16.34 9.33 -5.66
C PRO A 48 16.00 10.81 -5.79
N GLU A 49 16.99 11.69 -5.60
CA GLU A 49 16.78 13.14 -5.57
C GLU A 49 16.27 13.68 -6.92
N THR A 50 16.72 13.10 -8.02
CA THR A 50 16.43 13.54 -9.39
C THR A 50 15.99 12.38 -10.27
N GLY A 51 15.20 12.70 -11.30
CA GLY A 51 14.76 11.76 -12.33
C GLY A 51 13.24 11.67 -12.46
N ALA A 52 12.80 11.29 -13.66
CA ALA A 52 11.40 11.20 -14.02
C ALA A 52 10.93 9.74 -13.97
N PHE A 53 10.59 9.27 -12.77
CA PHE A 53 10.19 7.89 -12.50
C PHE A 53 8.67 7.71 -12.45
N GLU A 54 8.23 6.45 -12.43
CA GLU A 54 6.87 6.10 -12.01
C GLU A 54 6.91 5.57 -10.57
N VAL A 55 6.05 6.09 -9.70
CA VAL A 55 6.02 5.72 -8.29
C VAL A 55 4.61 5.26 -7.94
N SER A 56 4.50 4.08 -7.35
CA SER A 56 3.30 3.67 -6.62
C SER A 56 3.55 3.87 -5.13
N VAL A 57 2.65 4.57 -4.44
CA VAL A 57 2.70 4.81 -3.00
C VAL A 57 1.46 4.19 -2.37
N LEU A 58 1.64 3.34 -1.36
CA LEU A 58 0.58 2.51 -0.80
C LEU A 58 0.67 2.53 0.72
N ASP A 59 -0.39 2.96 1.40
CA ASP A 59 -0.48 2.97 2.86
C ASP A 59 0.58 3.80 3.59
N VAL A 60 0.95 4.94 3.02
CA VAL A 60 1.89 5.85 3.66
C VAL A 60 1.26 7.23 3.71
N SER A 61 1.12 7.81 4.89
CA SER A 61 0.49 9.12 5.07
C SER A 61 1.05 10.19 4.11
N LEU A 62 0.18 10.78 3.29
CA LEU A 62 0.52 11.90 2.41
C LEU A 62 1.08 13.07 3.20
N ASP A 63 0.49 13.40 4.36
CA ASP A 63 0.91 14.51 5.20
C ASP A 63 2.37 14.37 5.66
N SER A 64 2.80 13.14 5.98
CA SER A 64 4.19 12.84 6.35
C SER A 64 5.16 12.88 5.16
N ASN A 65 4.65 12.84 3.93
CA ASN A 65 5.43 12.71 2.69
C ASN A 65 5.20 13.85 1.69
N ALA A 66 4.53 14.94 2.10
CA ALA A 66 4.15 16.02 1.19
C ALA A 66 5.37 16.71 0.52
N ALA A 67 6.45 16.94 1.28
CA ALA A 67 7.67 17.55 0.76
C ALA A 67 8.39 16.66 -0.28
N PRO A 68 8.73 15.39 0.00
CA PRO A 68 9.34 14.52 -1.01
C PRO A 68 8.38 14.21 -2.19
N LEU A 69 7.06 14.16 -1.97
CA LEU A 69 6.09 14.04 -3.07
C LEU A 69 6.17 15.22 -4.05
N LYS A 70 6.18 16.46 -3.54
CA LYS A 70 6.35 17.67 -4.38
C LYS A 70 7.66 17.63 -5.16
N ARG A 71 8.76 17.19 -4.53
CA ARG A 71 10.07 17.02 -5.18
C ARG A 71 10.01 16.04 -6.35
N VAL A 72 9.44 14.86 -6.15
CA VAL A 72 9.30 13.83 -7.21
C VAL A 72 8.48 14.36 -8.40
N LEU A 73 7.36 15.04 -8.12
CA LEU A 73 6.50 15.60 -9.15
C LEU A 73 7.19 16.74 -9.92
N ALA A 74 7.96 17.59 -9.25
CA ALA A 74 8.75 18.66 -9.87
C ALA A 74 9.84 18.11 -10.80
N ALA A 75 10.45 16.98 -10.46
CA ALA A 75 11.43 16.28 -11.30
C ALA A 75 10.83 15.57 -12.53
N GLY A 76 9.51 15.66 -12.75
CA GLY A 76 8.84 15.02 -13.89
C GLY A 76 8.34 13.60 -13.60
N GLY A 77 8.40 13.16 -12.34
CA GLY A 77 7.85 11.89 -11.87
C GLY A 77 6.33 11.82 -12.01
N ARG A 78 5.82 10.61 -12.11
CA ARG A 78 4.38 10.27 -12.09
C ARG A 78 4.11 9.42 -10.87
N VAL A 79 3.12 9.81 -10.07
CA VAL A 79 2.83 9.18 -8.79
C VAL A 79 1.39 8.69 -8.77
N PHE A 80 1.21 7.43 -8.43
CA PHE A 80 -0.07 6.82 -8.07
C PHE A 80 -0.05 6.59 -6.56
N TYR A 81 -0.96 7.23 -5.84
CA TYR A 81 -0.93 7.29 -4.39
C TYR A 81 -2.25 6.75 -3.85
N PHE A 82 -2.20 5.67 -3.08
CA PHE A 82 -3.35 5.03 -2.43
C PHE A 82 -3.14 5.14 -0.93
N ASP A 83 -4.01 5.88 -0.25
CA ASP A 83 -3.87 6.15 1.18
C ASP A 83 -5.23 6.42 1.81
N HIS A 84 -5.37 6.06 3.07
CA HIS A 84 -6.58 6.25 3.88
C HIS A 84 -6.32 7.12 5.12
N HIS A 85 -5.08 7.53 5.36
CA HIS A 85 -4.73 8.47 6.43
C HIS A 85 -5.22 9.89 6.12
N SER A 86 -5.08 10.80 7.10
CA SER A 86 -5.25 12.24 6.88
C SER A 86 -4.40 12.72 5.69
N ALA A 87 -5.00 13.58 4.87
CA ALA A 87 -4.37 14.21 3.73
C ALA A 87 -4.57 15.74 3.73
N ALA A 88 -4.39 16.39 4.89
CA ALA A 88 -4.56 17.84 5.05
C ALA A 88 -3.60 18.67 4.16
N GLN A 89 -2.47 18.10 3.75
CA GLN A 89 -1.48 18.69 2.84
C GLN A 89 -1.66 18.25 1.38
N ALA A 90 -2.76 17.57 1.04
CA ALA A 90 -3.04 17.16 -0.32
C ALA A 90 -3.08 18.34 -1.28
N PHE A 91 -2.59 18.11 -2.50
CA PHE A 91 -2.59 19.09 -3.58
C PHE A 91 -2.86 18.41 -4.91
N ARG A 92 -3.33 19.19 -5.88
CA ARG A 92 -3.57 18.69 -7.24
C ARG A 92 -2.32 18.90 -8.09
N HIS A 93 -1.98 17.90 -8.90
CA HIS A 93 -0.91 17.99 -9.88
C HIS A 93 -1.22 17.08 -11.07
N PRO A 94 -0.92 17.46 -12.33
CA PRO A 94 -1.26 16.65 -13.52
C PRO A 94 -0.62 15.26 -13.57
N ARG A 95 0.44 15.05 -12.78
CA ARG A 95 1.17 13.77 -12.66
C ARG A 95 0.95 13.05 -11.34
N LEU A 96 0.03 13.54 -10.50
CA LEU A 96 -0.37 12.90 -9.25
C LEU A 96 -1.78 12.33 -9.40
N HIS A 97 -1.88 11.01 -9.29
CA HIS A 97 -3.13 10.27 -9.21
C HIS A 97 -3.32 9.86 -7.75
N LEU A 98 -4.09 10.66 -7.00
CA LEU A 98 -4.38 10.41 -5.60
C LEU A 98 -5.73 9.67 -5.48
N PHE A 99 -5.69 8.45 -4.97
CA PHE A 99 -6.82 7.64 -4.54
C PHE A 99 -6.87 7.70 -3.02
N TRP A 100 -7.89 8.37 -2.49
CA TRP A 100 -7.95 8.68 -1.07
C TRP A 100 -9.39 8.59 -0.55
N ASP A 101 -9.54 7.98 0.62
CA ASP A 101 -10.79 7.83 1.38
C ASP A 101 -10.39 7.57 2.84
N ASP A 102 -10.63 8.53 3.72
CA ASP A 102 -10.28 8.47 5.14
C ASP A 102 -11.41 7.93 6.03
N ALA A 103 -12.42 7.30 5.42
CA ALA A 103 -13.48 6.66 6.18
C ALA A 103 -12.91 5.52 7.04
N PRO A 104 -13.39 5.36 8.29
CA PRO A 104 -12.80 4.43 9.27
C PRO A 104 -12.86 2.95 8.86
N GLN A 105 -13.69 2.61 7.87
CA GLN A 105 -13.87 1.27 7.33
C GLN A 105 -13.05 1.01 6.04
N VAL A 106 -12.09 1.88 5.73
CA VAL A 106 -11.28 1.80 4.51
C VAL A 106 -9.80 1.69 4.89
N CYS A 107 -9.10 0.80 4.20
CA CYS A 107 -7.64 0.71 4.14
C CYS A 107 -7.17 0.87 2.68
N SER A 108 -5.87 1.05 2.46
CA SER A 108 -5.28 1.31 1.14
C SER A 108 -5.50 0.15 0.17
N ALA A 109 -5.47 -1.09 0.64
CA ALA A 109 -5.76 -2.28 -0.15
C ALA A 109 -7.21 -2.32 -0.67
N ILE A 110 -8.16 -1.72 0.04
CA ILE A 110 -9.55 -1.56 -0.43
C ILE A 110 -9.61 -0.53 -1.57
N LEU A 111 -8.82 0.55 -1.50
CA LEU A 111 -8.71 1.51 -2.60
C LEU A 111 -8.15 0.85 -3.87
N VAL A 112 -7.15 -0.03 -3.71
CA VAL A 112 -6.63 -0.84 -4.81
C VAL A 112 -7.69 -1.82 -5.32
N ASP A 113 -8.43 -2.53 -4.46
CA ASP A 113 -9.53 -3.44 -4.87
C ASP A 113 -10.57 -2.73 -5.75
N ARG A 114 -11.00 -1.54 -5.32
CA ARG A 114 -11.95 -0.69 -6.06
C ARG A 114 -11.40 -0.34 -7.43
N GLN A 115 -10.13 0.07 -7.51
CA GLN A 115 -9.48 0.41 -8.78
C GLN A 115 -9.31 -0.81 -9.71
N LEU A 116 -9.17 -2.01 -9.15
CA LEU A 116 -9.04 -3.27 -9.89
C LEU A 116 -10.38 -3.96 -10.18
N ASN A 117 -11.50 -3.37 -9.74
CA ASN A 117 -12.85 -3.93 -9.84
C ASN A 117 -12.97 -5.32 -9.21
N GLY A 118 -12.38 -5.54 -8.03
CA GLY A 118 -12.58 -6.79 -7.28
C GLY A 118 -11.74 -7.98 -7.75
N ARG A 119 -10.88 -7.83 -8.77
CA ARG A 119 -10.17 -8.96 -9.42
C ARG A 119 -9.31 -9.79 -8.46
N HIS A 120 -8.82 -9.17 -7.39
CA HIS A 120 -7.93 -9.78 -6.40
C HIS A 120 -8.45 -9.58 -4.97
N ARG A 121 -9.78 -9.50 -4.80
CA ARG A 121 -10.47 -9.10 -3.56
C ARG A 121 -10.09 -9.86 -2.30
N ALA A 122 -9.68 -11.12 -2.41
CA ALA A 122 -9.19 -11.89 -1.27
C ALA A 122 -8.03 -11.17 -0.55
N TRP A 123 -7.14 -10.49 -1.27
CA TRP A 123 -6.04 -9.72 -0.67
C TRP A 123 -6.50 -8.44 0.01
N ALA A 124 -7.55 -7.79 -0.48
CA ALA A 124 -8.18 -6.68 0.23
C ALA A 124 -8.86 -7.14 1.53
N ALA A 125 -9.41 -8.36 1.56
CA ALA A 125 -9.92 -8.96 2.79
C ALA A 125 -8.79 -9.21 3.81
N VAL A 126 -7.66 -9.79 3.37
CA VAL A 126 -6.46 -10.00 4.22
C VAL A 126 -5.98 -8.68 4.82
N ALA A 127 -5.84 -7.64 4.01
CA ALA A 127 -5.48 -6.29 4.47
C ALA A 127 -6.46 -5.76 5.52
N ALA A 128 -7.76 -5.83 5.24
CA ALA A 128 -8.80 -5.36 6.15
C ALA A 128 -8.74 -6.08 7.51
N PHE A 129 -8.46 -7.39 7.53
CA PHE A 129 -8.24 -8.10 8.80
C PHE A 129 -6.98 -7.62 9.53
N GLY A 130 -5.87 -7.39 8.80
CA GLY A 130 -4.64 -6.83 9.35
C GLY A 130 -4.83 -5.45 9.97
N ASP A 131 -5.66 -4.61 9.36
CA ASP A 131 -6.03 -3.28 9.85
C ASP A 131 -7.18 -3.28 10.88
N ASN A 132 -7.48 -4.44 11.45
CA ASN A 132 -8.49 -4.59 12.50
C ASN A 132 -9.92 -4.21 12.04
N LEU A 133 -10.20 -4.34 10.74
CA LEU A 133 -11.51 -4.13 10.11
C LEU A 133 -12.25 -5.45 9.88
N ALA A 134 -12.44 -6.24 10.94
CA ALA A 134 -12.89 -7.64 10.84
C ALA A 134 -14.23 -7.82 10.08
N GLU A 135 -15.19 -6.93 10.27
CA GLU A 135 -16.48 -6.99 9.54
C GLU A 135 -16.31 -6.72 8.04
N VAL A 136 -15.46 -5.75 7.69
CA VAL A 136 -15.12 -5.43 6.29
C VAL A 136 -14.38 -6.60 5.65
N GLY A 137 -13.40 -7.18 6.35
CA GLY A 137 -12.67 -8.37 5.91
C GLY A 137 -13.60 -9.55 5.61
N ARG A 138 -14.55 -9.84 6.52
CA ARG A 138 -15.57 -10.89 6.31
C ARG A 138 -16.45 -10.60 5.09
N ALA A 139 -16.89 -9.36 4.91
CA ALA A 139 -17.70 -8.97 3.76
C ALA A 139 -16.93 -9.12 2.43
N LEU A 140 -15.67 -8.71 2.40
CA LEU A 140 -14.80 -8.84 1.21
C LEU A 140 -14.49 -10.32 0.90
N ALA A 141 -14.22 -11.13 1.92
CA ALA A 141 -14.02 -12.57 1.75
C ALA A 141 -15.25 -13.26 1.16
N ALA A 142 -16.44 -12.96 1.70
CA ALA A 142 -17.70 -13.49 1.16
C ALA A 142 -17.93 -13.08 -0.29
N GLN A 143 -17.65 -11.81 -0.64
CA GLN A 143 -17.72 -11.32 -2.01
C GLN A 143 -16.67 -11.95 -2.95
N ALA A 144 -15.56 -12.47 -2.41
CA ALA A 144 -14.58 -13.25 -3.14
C ALA A 144 -14.94 -14.74 -3.24
N GLY A 145 -16.11 -15.15 -2.71
CA GLY A 145 -16.57 -16.54 -2.71
C GLY A 145 -15.91 -17.41 -1.64
N LEU A 146 -15.39 -16.81 -0.57
CA LEU A 146 -14.75 -17.50 0.55
C LEU A 146 -15.59 -17.35 1.82
N ASP A 147 -15.99 -18.46 2.42
CA ASP A 147 -16.77 -18.49 3.67
C ASP A 147 -16.09 -19.37 4.75
N GLY A 148 -16.60 -19.27 5.98
CA GLY A 148 -16.18 -20.08 7.12
C GLY A 148 -14.66 -20.22 7.28
N ALA A 149 -14.14 -21.38 6.91
CA ALA A 149 -12.72 -21.71 7.00
C ALA A 149 -11.84 -20.89 6.04
N GLY A 150 -12.34 -20.53 4.85
CA GLY A 150 -11.63 -19.69 3.89
C GLY A 150 -11.41 -18.28 4.44
N ALA A 151 -12.47 -17.67 4.97
CA ALA A 151 -12.39 -16.35 5.60
C ALA A 151 -11.46 -16.37 6.83
N ALA A 152 -11.54 -17.41 7.68
CA ALA A 152 -10.67 -17.56 8.85
C ALA A 152 -9.17 -17.62 8.48
N ARG A 153 -8.81 -18.29 7.37
CA ARG A 153 -7.42 -18.32 6.89
C ARG A 153 -6.95 -16.96 6.39
N LEU A 154 -7.82 -16.18 5.75
CA LEU A 154 -7.48 -14.82 5.34
C LEU A 154 -7.31 -13.89 6.55
N GLU A 155 -8.14 -14.06 7.57
CA GLU A 155 -8.03 -13.34 8.84
C GLU A 155 -6.71 -13.66 9.55
N GLU A 156 -6.39 -14.93 9.71
CA GLU A 156 -5.11 -15.37 10.28
C GLU A 156 -3.92 -14.80 9.50
N LEU A 157 -3.96 -14.86 8.16
CA LEU A 157 -2.91 -14.29 7.32
C LEU A 157 -2.76 -12.78 7.53
N GLY A 158 -3.87 -12.04 7.56
CA GLY A 158 -3.85 -10.59 7.77
C GLY A 158 -3.25 -10.21 9.12
N LEU A 159 -3.65 -10.92 10.18
CA LEU A 159 -3.14 -10.72 11.53
C LEU A 159 -1.63 -11.02 11.62
N VAL A 160 -1.16 -12.12 11.03
CA VAL A 160 0.26 -12.51 11.07
C VAL A 160 1.12 -11.54 10.26
N LEU A 161 0.66 -11.11 9.07
CA LEU A 161 1.37 -10.09 8.28
C LEU A 161 1.47 -8.77 9.03
N ASN A 162 0.38 -8.29 9.64
CA ASN A 162 0.40 -7.05 10.40
C ASN A 162 1.29 -7.20 11.65
N TYR A 163 1.24 -8.35 12.34
CA TYR A 163 2.08 -8.60 13.52
C TYR A 163 3.58 -8.59 13.17
N ASN A 164 3.97 -9.17 12.02
CA ASN A 164 5.35 -9.14 11.55
C ASN A 164 5.91 -7.72 11.38
N ALA A 165 5.06 -6.71 11.16
CA ALA A 165 5.49 -5.33 10.94
C ALA A 165 5.79 -4.55 12.24
N TYR A 166 5.45 -5.11 13.42
CA TYR A 166 5.73 -4.50 14.72
C TYR A 166 7.14 -4.83 15.20
N GLY A 167 8.11 -4.04 14.72
CA GLY A 167 9.46 -4.04 15.24
C GLY A 167 10.06 -2.65 15.30
N GLU A 168 11.20 -2.53 15.96
CA GLU A 168 11.88 -1.25 16.06
C GLU A 168 12.65 -0.90 14.79
N THR A 169 13.22 -1.94 14.21
CA THR A 169 14.04 -2.00 13.02
C THR A 169 13.61 -3.22 12.20
N VAL A 170 14.05 -3.29 10.94
CA VAL A 170 13.79 -4.48 10.09
C VAL A 170 14.39 -5.76 10.69
N ALA A 171 15.47 -5.65 11.47
CA ALA A 171 16.10 -6.80 12.11
C ALA A 171 15.26 -7.42 13.24
N ASP A 172 14.26 -6.70 13.75
CA ASP A 172 13.34 -7.22 14.78
C ASP A 172 12.17 -8.01 14.18
N LEU A 173 11.98 -7.93 12.86
CA LEU A 173 10.89 -8.62 12.17
C LEU A 173 11.26 -10.08 11.90
N HIS A 174 10.24 -10.95 11.86
CA HIS A 174 10.46 -12.35 11.45
C HIS A 174 10.88 -12.44 9.98
N MET A 175 10.34 -11.55 9.14
CA MET A 175 10.73 -11.38 7.74
C MET A 175 10.76 -9.91 7.36
N ALA A 176 11.78 -9.53 6.58
CA ALA A 176 11.84 -8.19 6.01
C ALA A 176 10.71 -7.99 4.99
N PRO A 177 10.01 -6.84 5.00
CA PRO A 177 8.82 -6.62 4.16
C PRO A 177 9.13 -6.57 2.66
N ASP A 178 10.37 -6.31 2.25
CA ASP A 178 10.83 -6.35 0.86
C ASP A 178 11.18 -7.77 0.36
N ALA A 179 11.08 -8.79 1.23
CA ALA A 179 11.27 -10.20 0.91
C ALA A 179 9.96 -11.00 0.94
N LEU A 180 8.81 -10.35 1.22
CA LEU A 180 7.47 -10.95 1.28
C LEU A 180 6.72 -10.89 -0.05
#